data_AF-A0A917F7H4-F1
#
_entry.id   AF-A0A917F7H4-F1
#
_cell.length_a   1.000
_cell.length_b   1.000
_cell.length_c   1.000
_cell.angle_alpha   90.00
_cell.angle_beta   90.00
_cell.angle_gamma   90.00
#
_symmetry.space_group_name_H-M   'P 1'
#
loop_
_entity.id
_entity.type
_entity.pdbx_description
1 polymer ?
#
loop_
_entity_poly.entity_id
_entity_poly.type
_entity_poly.pdbx_seq_one_letter_code
_entity_poly.pdbx_strand_id
1 'polypeptide(L)'
;MALASTSQRETPPARKAYSDLHAISITKRSKASRSYTRFVQLMKLFLPAVAVILIIMIVIWPHLQADSRRFSIGFSNIEISEAKDPSMINARYIGTDDDNQPFAITADIAKKTDDETQSILLELPKADITLEDGSWLVLTSETGLYDRPSQYLELSGAVNLFHDSGYEMHTDAAGVDLSNGSAEGHTPVKGQGPFGRIEAEGFRLIDKGKTIIFTGKSQAKLYLNRIRQN
;
A
#
# COMPACT_ATOMS: atom_id res chain seq x y z
N MET A 1 71.76 38.05 -123.83
CA MET A 1 71.01 38.35 -125.07
C MET A 1 69.61 37.74 -124.93
N ALA A 2 68.61 38.62 -124.90
CA ALA A 2 67.23 38.44 -125.35
C ALA A 2 66.35 37.25 -124.91
N LEU A 3 65.25 37.62 -124.22
CA LEU A 3 63.83 37.27 -124.52
C LEU A 3 63.38 35.82 -124.18
N ALA A 4 62.15 35.51 -123.75
CA ALA A 4 60.91 36.26 -123.63
C ALA A 4 59.98 35.62 -122.57
N SER A 5 59.03 36.44 -122.14
CA SER A 5 57.82 36.23 -121.34
C SER A 5 56.76 35.29 -121.93
N THR A 6 55.87 34.79 -121.05
CA THR A 6 54.45 34.30 -121.22
C THR A 6 54.28 32.98 -120.45
N SER A 7 53.34 32.75 -119.51
CA SER A 7 51.91 33.11 -119.46
C SER A 7 51.33 33.09 -118.02
N GLN A 8 50.29 33.91 -117.83
CA GLN A 8 49.27 34.02 -116.75
C GLN A 8 48.45 32.72 -116.53
N ARG A 9 47.66 32.44 -115.47
CA ARG A 9 47.01 33.20 -114.37
C ARG A 9 46.38 32.21 -113.33
N GLU A 10 46.34 32.61 -112.05
CA GLU A 10 45.22 32.50 -111.03
C GLU A 10 44.51 31.15 -110.72
N THR A 11 44.04 30.74 -109.52
CA THR A 11 44.16 31.03 -108.06
C THR A 11 43.42 29.88 -107.29
N PRO A 12 43.58 29.73 -105.95
CA PRO A 12 43.38 28.47 -105.18
C PRO A 12 42.07 28.46 -104.30
N PRO A 13 41.72 27.45 -103.45
CA PRO A 13 42.42 27.23 -102.17
C PRO A 13 42.42 25.79 -101.55
N ALA A 14 43.43 25.59 -100.68
CA ALA A 14 43.38 25.00 -99.33
C ALA A 14 42.95 23.54 -99.06
N ARG A 15 43.91 22.75 -98.54
CA ARG A 15 44.02 22.28 -97.12
C ARG A 15 45.24 21.33 -97.01
N LYS A 16 46.38 21.74 -96.43
CA LYS A 16 46.80 21.69 -95.00
C LYS A 16 46.51 20.35 -94.31
N ALA A 17 47.42 19.73 -93.56
CA ALA A 17 48.81 20.05 -93.24
C ALA A 17 49.46 18.85 -92.52
N TYR A 18 50.73 18.66 -92.83
CA TYR A 18 51.86 18.25 -92.00
C TYR A 18 51.63 17.57 -90.65
N SER A 19 52.25 16.40 -90.60
CA SER A 19 52.78 15.64 -89.49
C SER A 19 53.48 16.46 -88.40
N ASP A 20 53.23 15.99 -87.18
CA ASP A 20 54.23 15.66 -86.15
C ASP A 20 54.69 16.69 -85.10
N LEU A 21 54.52 16.21 -83.85
CA LEU A 21 55.35 16.39 -82.65
C LEU A 21 55.15 17.66 -81.79
N HIS A 22 54.47 17.50 -80.65
CA HIS A 22 55.10 17.28 -79.32
C HIS A 22 54.10 17.51 -78.17
N ALA A 23 54.18 16.62 -77.19
CA ALA A 23 53.90 16.78 -75.74
C ALA A 23 52.59 17.48 -75.30
N ILE A 24 51.78 16.79 -74.51
CA ILE A 24 51.26 17.29 -73.21
C ILE A 24 50.66 16.09 -72.44
N SER A 25 51.20 15.90 -71.25
CA SER A 25 50.70 15.09 -70.13
C SER A 25 49.28 15.46 -69.72
N ILE A 26 48.36 14.50 -69.50
CA ILE A 26 47.29 14.64 -68.47
C ILE A 26 46.99 13.30 -67.78
N THR A 27 47.44 13.27 -66.53
CA THR A 27 46.92 12.60 -65.35
C THR A 27 45.45 12.14 -65.34
N LYS A 28 45.28 10.87 -64.96
CA LYS A 28 44.33 10.31 -63.97
C LYS A 28 43.03 11.10 -63.69
N ARG A 29 41.88 10.48 -63.98
CA ARG A 29 40.76 10.39 -63.00
C ARG A 29 39.78 9.30 -63.41
N SER A 30 39.82 8.20 -62.67
CA SER A 30 38.73 7.24 -62.57
C SER A 30 37.42 8.00 -62.31
N LYS A 31 36.45 7.87 -63.22
CA LYS A 31 35.08 8.34 -63.01
C LYS A 31 34.49 7.59 -61.81
N ALA A 32 34.48 8.23 -60.64
CA ALA A 32 33.59 7.82 -59.56
C ALA A 32 32.16 7.83 -60.11
N SER A 33 31.49 6.70 -59.99
CA SER A 33 30.17 6.46 -60.57
C SER A 33 29.14 7.44 -59.98
N ARG A 34 28.33 8.05 -60.85
CA ARG A 34 27.22 8.97 -60.50
C ARG A 34 26.22 8.38 -59.49
N SER A 35 26.20 7.07 -59.31
CA SER A 35 25.33 6.37 -58.34
C SER A 35 25.77 6.59 -56.89
N TYR A 36 27.07 6.73 -56.62
CA TYR A 36 27.58 6.98 -55.26
C TYR A 36 27.23 8.39 -54.77
N THR A 37 27.23 9.38 -55.67
CA THR A 37 26.86 10.76 -55.37
C THR A 37 25.39 10.91 -54.95
N ARG A 38 24.47 10.18 -55.58
CA ARG A 38 23.04 10.24 -55.25
C ARG A 38 22.72 9.52 -53.94
N PHE A 39 23.40 8.40 -53.67
CA PHE A 39 23.27 7.67 -52.41
C PHE A 39 23.74 8.51 -51.21
N VAL A 40 24.89 9.19 -51.34
CA VAL A 40 25.40 10.08 -50.29
C VAL A 40 24.50 11.31 -50.10
N GLN A 41 23.92 11.87 -51.17
CA GLN A 41 22.94 12.96 -51.08
C GLN A 41 21.64 12.53 -50.39
N LEU A 42 21.15 11.31 -50.65
CA LEU A 42 19.97 10.77 -49.98
C LEU A 42 20.23 10.55 -48.48
N MET A 43 21.41 10.01 -48.12
CA MET A 43 21.80 9.81 -46.72
C MET A 43 21.93 11.11 -45.94
N LYS A 44 22.36 12.18 -46.62
CA LYS A 44 22.50 13.51 -46.00
C LYS A 44 21.16 14.14 -45.61
N LEU A 45 20.05 13.69 -46.23
CA LEU A 45 18.68 14.13 -45.89
C LEU A 45 17.96 13.12 -44.98
N PHE A 46 18.24 11.83 -45.14
CA PHE A 46 17.63 10.77 -44.35
C PHE A 46 18.08 10.80 -42.88
N LEU A 47 19.37 11.06 -42.64
CA LEU A 47 19.93 11.10 -41.30
C LEU A 47 19.32 12.18 -40.39
N PRO A 48 19.19 13.46 -40.83
CA PRO A 48 18.49 14.45 -40.02
C PRO A 48 16.98 14.16 -39.90
N ALA A 49 16.35 13.56 -40.93
CA ALA A 49 14.93 13.20 -40.85
C ALA A 49 14.65 12.16 -39.76
N VAL A 50 15.49 11.11 -39.66
CA VAL A 50 15.38 10.11 -38.59
C VAL A 50 15.61 10.74 -37.21
N ALA A 51 16.58 11.64 -37.09
CA ALA A 51 16.83 12.36 -35.83
C ALA A 51 15.60 13.17 -35.37
N VAL A 52 14.94 13.88 -36.29
CA VAL A 52 13.71 14.63 -35.99
C VAL A 52 12.58 13.69 -35.57
N ILE A 53 12.41 12.56 -36.26
CA ILE A 53 11.39 11.55 -35.90
C ILE A 53 11.63 10.99 -34.50
N LEU A 54 12.87 10.67 -34.15
CA LEU A 54 13.22 10.17 -32.80
C LEU A 54 12.95 11.22 -31.71
N ILE A 55 13.25 12.49 -31.97
CA ILE A 55 12.94 13.59 -31.04
C ILE A 55 11.43 13.71 -30.83
N ILE A 56 10.64 13.69 -31.91
CA ILE A 56 9.17 13.74 -31.84
C ILE A 56 8.63 12.54 -31.05
N MET A 57 9.18 11.33 -31.29
CA MET A 57 8.78 10.12 -30.58
C MET A 57 9.04 10.25 -29.06
N ILE A 58 10.19 10.77 -28.65
CA ILE A 58 10.52 11.00 -27.23
C ILE A 58 9.56 12.01 -26.59
N VAL A 59 9.16 13.06 -27.32
CA VAL A 59 8.23 14.10 -26.81
C VAL A 59 6.80 13.56 -26.67
N ILE A 60 6.37 12.68 -27.58
CA ILE A 60 5.03 12.08 -27.57
C ILE A 60 4.94 10.91 -26.57
N TRP A 61 6.03 10.18 -26.35
CA TRP A 61 6.10 9.05 -25.42
C TRP A 61 5.48 9.29 -24.03
N PRO A 62 5.76 10.39 -23.31
CA PRO A 62 5.13 10.66 -22.01
C PRO A 62 3.62 10.92 -22.09
N HIS A 63 3.10 11.39 -23.23
CA HIS A 63 1.67 11.62 -23.42
C HIS A 63 0.88 10.32 -23.64
N LEU A 64 1.54 9.26 -24.14
CA LEU A 64 0.96 7.93 -24.25
C LEU A 64 0.97 7.14 -22.92
N GLN A 65 1.76 7.59 -21.94
CA GLN A 65 1.88 6.97 -20.60
C GLN A 65 1.15 7.75 -19.49
N ALA A 66 0.40 8.80 -19.85
CA ALA A 66 -0.26 9.70 -18.90
C ALA A 66 -1.47 9.09 -18.16
N ASP A 67 -1.71 7.78 -18.26
CA ASP A 67 -2.74 7.06 -17.49
C ASP A 67 -2.17 5.97 -16.56
N SER A 68 -0.94 6.15 -16.10
CA SER A 68 -0.35 5.35 -15.02
C SER A 68 -0.04 6.22 -13.81
N ARG A 69 -1.01 6.30 -12.90
CA ARG A 69 -0.89 6.94 -11.59
C ARG A 69 0.32 6.34 -10.86
N ARG A 70 1.26 7.23 -10.48
CA ARG A 70 2.23 7.11 -9.38
C ARG A 70 2.80 5.71 -9.13
N PHE A 71 3.96 5.49 -9.72
CA PHE A 71 4.88 4.41 -9.39
C PHE A 71 5.29 4.48 -7.90
N SER A 72 4.72 3.59 -7.07
CA SER A 72 5.24 3.23 -5.75
C SER A 72 5.92 1.88 -5.87
N ILE A 73 7.21 1.82 -5.53
CA ILE A 73 7.99 0.59 -5.47
C ILE A 73 7.60 -0.14 -4.19
N GLY A 74 6.96 -1.31 -4.29
CA GLY A 74 6.73 -2.17 -3.14
C GLY A 74 5.62 -3.21 -3.33
N PHE A 75 6.06 -4.48 -3.44
CA PHE A 75 5.32 -5.73 -3.23
C PHE A 75 4.25 -6.14 -4.26
N SER A 76 4.53 -7.30 -4.86
CA SER A 76 3.63 -8.37 -5.29
C SER A 76 2.17 -8.01 -5.56
N ASN A 77 1.75 -8.22 -6.80
CA ASN A 77 0.36 -8.41 -7.23
C ASN A 77 -0.51 -9.06 -6.14
N ILE A 78 -1.26 -8.23 -5.41
CA ILE A 78 -2.48 -8.65 -4.73
C ILE A 78 -3.56 -8.38 -5.76
N GLU A 79 -4.16 -9.45 -6.29
CA GLU A 79 -5.46 -9.35 -6.95
C GLU A 79 -6.41 -8.70 -5.94
N ILE A 80 -6.68 -7.41 -6.14
CA ILE A 80 -7.79 -6.73 -5.49
C ILE A 80 -9.03 -7.29 -6.18
N SER A 81 -9.39 -8.53 -5.84
CA SER A 81 -10.78 -8.91 -5.80
C SER A 81 -11.40 -7.94 -4.81
N GLU A 82 -12.12 -6.98 -5.35
CA GLU A 82 -13.23 -6.23 -4.73
C GLU A 82 -13.68 -6.91 -3.42
N ALA A 83 -12.99 -6.58 -2.32
CA ALA A 83 -13.23 -7.21 -1.03
C ALA A 83 -14.53 -6.62 -0.53
N LYS A 84 -15.61 -7.35 -0.80
CA LYS A 84 -16.99 -6.96 -0.45
C LYS A 84 -17.18 -6.64 1.03
N ASP A 85 -16.25 -7.03 1.90
CA ASP A 85 -16.25 -6.67 3.31
C ASP A 85 -14.84 -6.18 3.74
N PRO A 86 -14.68 -4.93 4.20
CA PRO A 86 -13.41 -4.48 4.76
C PRO A 86 -13.11 -5.26 6.04
N SER A 87 -12.02 -6.03 6.03
CA SER A 87 -11.46 -6.72 7.20
C SER A 87 -10.04 -6.22 7.49
N MET A 88 -9.67 -6.23 8.78
CA MET A 88 -8.35 -5.87 9.28
C MET A 88 -7.75 -7.07 9.98
N ILE A 89 -6.50 -7.40 9.65
CA ILE A 89 -5.72 -8.45 10.32
C ILE A 89 -4.81 -7.79 11.37
N ASN A 90 -4.67 -8.40 12.54
CA ASN A 90 -3.99 -7.82 13.70
C ASN A 90 -4.53 -6.41 14.00
N ALA A 91 -5.85 -6.30 14.05
CA ALA A 91 -6.52 -5.05 14.29
C ALA A 91 -6.08 -4.48 15.65
N ARG A 92 -5.76 -3.19 15.68
CA ARG A 92 -5.38 -2.48 16.89
C ARG A 92 -6.05 -1.12 16.92
N TYR A 93 -6.76 -0.87 18.00
CA TYR A 93 -7.38 0.40 18.32
C TYR A 93 -6.82 0.90 19.65
N ILE A 94 -6.51 2.19 19.75
CA ILE A 94 -5.98 2.82 20.96
C ILE A 94 -6.82 4.07 21.18
N GLY A 95 -7.23 4.29 22.43
CA GLY A 95 -8.02 5.44 22.81
C GLY A 95 -7.81 5.81 24.27
N THR A 96 -8.60 6.77 24.71
CA THR A 96 -8.75 7.15 26.12
C THR A 96 -10.23 7.16 26.43
N ASP A 97 -10.60 6.72 27.62
CA ASP A 97 -11.98 6.83 28.09
C ASP A 97 -12.28 8.26 28.62
N ASP A 98 -13.48 8.45 29.17
CA ASP A 98 -13.93 9.73 29.72
C ASP A 98 -13.16 10.18 30.98
N ASP A 99 -12.49 9.25 31.67
CA ASP A 99 -11.59 9.54 32.81
C ASP A 99 -10.14 9.74 32.34
N ASN A 100 -9.93 9.83 31.02
CA ASN A 100 -8.63 10.00 30.39
C ASN A 100 -7.67 8.82 30.65
N GLN A 101 -8.23 7.64 30.93
CA GLN A 101 -7.53 6.37 31.11
C GLN A 101 -7.21 5.78 29.73
N PRO A 102 -5.94 5.52 29.39
CA PRO A 102 -5.58 4.96 28.10
C PRO A 102 -5.99 3.49 28.03
N PHE A 103 -6.54 3.10 26.88
CA PHE A 103 -6.87 1.72 26.58
C PHE A 103 -6.41 1.33 25.18
N ALA A 104 -6.13 0.05 24.99
CA ALA A 104 -5.98 -0.54 23.67
C ALA A 104 -6.87 -1.78 23.53
N ILE A 105 -7.41 -1.95 22.33
CA ILE A 105 -8.16 -3.13 21.91
C ILE A 105 -7.42 -3.73 20.73
N THR A 106 -7.13 -5.01 20.82
CA THR A 106 -6.47 -5.82 19.80
C THR A 106 -7.34 -7.00 19.43
N ALA A 107 -7.27 -7.44 18.19
CA ALA A 107 -7.94 -8.64 17.71
C ALA A 107 -7.14 -9.25 16.56
N ASP A 108 -7.19 -10.57 16.41
CA ASP A 108 -6.53 -11.26 15.31
C ASP A 108 -7.17 -10.84 13.98
N ILE A 109 -8.50 -10.74 13.96
CA ILE A 109 -9.28 -10.26 12.83
C ILE A 109 -10.37 -9.30 13.34
N ALA A 110 -10.54 -8.18 12.65
CA ALA A 110 -11.71 -7.32 12.78
C ALA A 110 -12.44 -7.25 11.44
N LYS A 111 -13.69 -7.70 11.38
CA LYS A 111 -14.50 -7.72 10.16
C LYS A 111 -15.75 -6.86 10.36
N LYS A 112 -16.06 -6.00 9.39
CA LYS A 112 -17.36 -5.32 9.36
C LYS A 112 -18.44 -6.31 8.95
N THR A 113 -19.52 -6.42 9.74
CA THR A 113 -20.60 -7.39 9.49
C THR A 113 -21.57 -6.89 8.41
N ASP A 114 -21.93 -5.60 8.46
CA ASP A 114 -22.81 -4.94 7.48
C ASP A 114 -22.60 -3.42 7.52
N ASP A 115 -22.87 -2.74 6.41
CA ASP A 115 -22.84 -1.27 6.34
C ASP A 115 -24.00 -0.63 7.12
N GLU A 116 -25.15 -1.30 7.21
CA GLU A 116 -26.34 -0.80 7.90
C GLU A 116 -26.21 -0.85 9.43
N THR A 117 -25.74 -1.96 9.98
CA THR A 117 -25.64 -2.16 11.44
C THR A 117 -24.41 -1.51 12.06
N GLN A 118 -23.41 -1.16 11.26
CA GLN A 118 -22.13 -0.61 11.71
C GLN A 118 -21.44 -1.46 12.79
N SER A 119 -21.75 -2.76 12.85
CA SER A 119 -21.15 -3.69 13.80
C SER A 119 -19.82 -4.24 13.29
N ILE A 120 -18.89 -4.45 14.21
CA ILE A 120 -17.56 -4.98 13.95
C ILE A 120 -17.43 -6.29 14.72
N LEU A 121 -17.29 -7.40 13.99
CA LEU A 121 -16.92 -8.68 14.55
C LEU A 121 -15.42 -8.72 14.82
N LEU A 122 -15.03 -9.14 16.00
CA LEU A 122 -13.66 -9.27 16.48
C LEU A 122 -13.40 -10.75 16.79
N GLU A 123 -12.35 -11.30 16.21
CA GLU A 123 -11.86 -12.65 16.54
C GLU A 123 -10.69 -12.54 17.52
N LEU A 124 -10.77 -13.31 18.60
CA LEU A 124 -9.82 -13.31 19.71
C LEU A 124 -9.51 -11.90 20.24
N PRO A 125 -10.55 -11.09 20.57
CA PRO A 125 -10.31 -9.75 21.07
C PRO A 125 -9.60 -9.79 22.43
N LYS A 126 -8.69 -8.84 22.61
CA LYS A 126 -8.03 -8.53 23.86
C LYS A 126 -8.06 -7.03 24.09
N ALA A 127 -8.57 -6.60 25.24
CA ALA A 127 -8.52 -5.23 25.69
C ALA A 127 -7.58 -5.07 26.88
N ASP A 128 -6.80 -4.01 26.88
CA ASP A 128 -5.95 -3.57 27.97
C ASP A 128 -6.31 -2.13 28.36
N ILE A 129 -6.46 -1.88 29.66
CA ILE A 129 -6.82 -0.57 30.22
C ILE A 129 -5.86 -0.28 31.37
N THR A 130 -5.29 0.93 31.37
CA THR A 130 -4.54 1.45 32.53
C THR A 130 -5.45 2.36 33.33
N LEU A 131 -5.69 2.03 34.60
CA LEU A 131 -6.58 2.78 35.47
C LEU A 131 -5.92 4.05 36.04
N GLU A 132 -6.73 4.96 36.59
CA GLU A 132 -6.25 6.21 37.21
C GLU A 132 -5.20 5.99 38.33
N ASP A 133 -5.31 4.90 39.09
CA ASP A 133 -4.39 4.56 40.17
C ASP A 133 -3.09 3.88 39.67
N GLY A 134 -2.94 3.73 38.35
CA GLY A 134 -1.81 3.10 37.70
C GLY A 134 -1.88 1.57 37.63
N SER A 135 -2.94 0.97 38.19
CA SER A 135 -3.21 -0.44 37.99
C SER A 135 -3.63 -0.73 36.55
N TRP A 136 -3.61 -2.00 36.16
CA TRP A 136 -4.03 -2.40 34.82
C TRP A 136 -5.01 -3.56 34.85
N LEU A 137 -5.90 -3.53 33.85
CA LEU A 137 -6.91 -4.54 33.59
C LEU A 137 -6.74 -5.10 32.19
N VAL A 138 -6.85 -6.42 32.07
CA VAL A 138 -6.86 -7.13 30.78
C VAL A 138 -8.14 -7.94 30.66
N LEU A 139 -8.79 -7.83 29.52
CA LEU A 139 -9.99 -8.58 29.14
C LEU A 139 -9.72 -9.34 27.84
N THR A 140 -10.15 -10.59 27.77
CA THR A 140 -10.02 -11.45 26.57
C THR A 140 -11.30 -12.25 26.34
N SER A 141 -11.61 -12.57 25.08
CA SER A 141 -12.63 -13.57 24.72
C SER A 141 -12.26 -14.28 23.42
N GLU A 142 -13.05 -15.28 23.02
CA GLU A 142 -12.91 -15.95 21.72
C GLU A 142 -13.48 -15.09 20.58
N THR A 143 -14.62 -14.45 20.84
CA THR A 143 -15.30 -13.57 19.88
C THR A 143 -15.85 -12.33 20.57
N GLY A 144 -15.91 -11.23 19.81
CA GLY A 144 -16.52 -9.98 20.25
C GLY A 144 -17.33 -9.35 19.13
N LEU A 145 -18.52 -8.84 19.43
CA LEU A 145 -19.32 -8.05 18.50
C LEU A 145 -19.44 -6.64 19.05
N TYR A 146 -18.78 -5.69 18.38
CA TYR A 146 -18.83 -4.29 18.75
C TYR A 146 -19.87 -3.55 17.91
N ASP A 147 -20.93 -3.09 18.55
CA ASP A 147 -21.91 -2.16 17.99
C ASP A 147 -21.43 -0.73 18.24
N ARG A 148 -20.97 -0.08 17.16
CA ARG A 148 -20.39 1.26 17.24
C ARG A 148 -21.44 2.35 17.57
N PRO A 149 -22.64 2.37 16.93
CA PRO A 149 -23.73 3.28 17.31
C PRO A 149 -24.14 3.24 18.78
N SER A 150 -24.31 2.05 19.36
CA SER A 150 -24.74 1.90 20.77
C SER A 150 -23.56 1.89 21.76
N GLN A 151 -22.33 1.84 21.25
CA GLN A 151 -21.11 1.66 22.04
C GLN A 151 -21.16 0.42 22.95
N TYR A 152 -21.84 -0.63 22.49
CA TYR A 152 -22.01 -1.87 23.21
C TYR A 152 -21.11 -2.96 22.62
N LEU A 153 -20.41 -3.68 23.48
CA LEU A 153 -19.52 -4.78 23.12
C LEU A 153 -20.03 -6.07 23.74
N GLU A 154 -20.47 -7.00 22.89
CA GLU A 154 -20.85 -8.33 23.31
C GLU A 154 -19.67 -9.28 23.16
N LEU A 155 -19.26 -9.94 24.25
CA LEU A 155 -18.15 -10.88 24.29
C LEU A 155 -18.70 -12.28 24.51
N SER A 156 -18.21 -13.23 23.73
CA SER A 156 -18.64 -14.63 23.76
C SER A 156 -17.45 -15.57 23.66
N GLY A 157 -17.53 -16.66 24.41
CA GLY A 157 -16.53 -17.72 24.48
C GLY A 157 -15.35 -17.33 25.38
N ALA A 158 -15.15 -18.13 26.44
CA ALA A 158 -14.03 -18.01 27.38
C ALA A 158 -13.67 -16.56 27.74
N VAL A 159 -14.64 -15.79 28.24
CA VAL A 159 -14.41 -14.40 28.63
C VAL A 159 -13.62 -14.38 29.95
N ASN A 160 -12.42 -13.80 29.91
CA ASN A 160 -11.53 -13.70 31.06
C ASN A 160 -11.17 -12.25 31.33
N LEU A 161 -11.24 -11.84 32.59
CA LEU A 161 -10.80 -10.54 33.07
C LEU A 161 -9.75 -10.74 34.15
N PHE A 162 -8.66 -9.99 34.04
CA PHE A 162 -7.54 -10.00 34.98
C PHE A 162 -7.23 -8.59 35.43
N HIS A 163 -6.95 -8.44 36.72
CA HIS A 163 -6.49 -7.20 37.33
C HIS A 163 -5.19 -7.46 38.09
N ASP A 164 -4.25 -6.51 38.03
CA ASP A 164 -2.90 -6.68 38.56
C ASP A 164 -2.80 -6.95 40.07
N SER A 165 -3.77 -6.48 40.85
CA SER A 165 -3.92 -6.75 42.28
C SER A 165 -4.39 -8.19 42.62
N GLY A 166 -4.46 -9.07 41.62
CA GLY A 166 -4.73 -10.50 41.78
C GLY A 166 -6.20 -10.88 41.71
N TYR A 167 -7.03 -10.04 41.06
CA TYR A 167 -8.41 -10.39 40.76
C TYR A 167 -8.52 -11.02 39.38
N GLU A 168 -9.33 -12.07 39.30
CA GLU A 168 -9.62 -12.80 38.07
C GLU A 168 -11.12 -13.07 37.99
N MET A 169 -11.70 -13.00 36.79
CA MET A 169 -13.09 -13.34 36.55
C MET A 169 -13.22 -14.10 35.23
N HIS A 170 -14.00 -15.18 35.26
CA HIS A 170 -14.22 -16.08 34.14
C HIS A 170 -15.70 -16.31 33.92
N THR A 171 -16.16 -16.15 32.69
CA THR A 171 -17.55 -16.38 32.27
C THR A 171 -17.62 -16.79 30.81
N ASP A 172 -18.74 -17.35 30.36
CA ASP A 172 -18.91 -17.76 28.96
C ASP A 172 -19.30 -16.58 28.05
N ALA A 173 -19.99 -15.58 28.62
CA ALA A 173 -20.42 -14.39 27.89
C ALA A 173 -20.50 -13.17 28.80
N ALA A 174 -20.26 -11.99 28.24
CA ALA A 174 -20.39 -10.70 28.91
C ALA A 174 -20.77 -9.60 27.92
N GLY A 175 -21.66 -8.70 28.31
CA GLY A 175 -21.94 -7.47 27.61
C GLY A 175 -21.26 -6.29 28.30
N VAL A 176 -20.64 -5.42 27.54
CA VAL A 176 -19.92 -4.24 28.05
C VAL A 176 -20.49 -2.99 27.38
N ASP A 177 -21.00 -2.08 28.20
CA ASP A 177 -21.37 -0.74 27.77
C ASP A 177 -20.15 0.17 27.96
N LEU A 178 -19.51 0.52 26.84
CA LEU A 178 -18.31 1.34 26.82
C LEU A 178 -18.60 2.81 27.13
N SER A 179 -19.84 3.27 26.91
CA SER A 179 -20.24 4.65 27.20
C SER A 179 -20.42 4.90 28.70
N ASN A 180 -21.03 3.94 29.39
CA ASN A 180 -21.29 4.02 30.83
C ASN A 180 -20.19 3.38 31.69
N GLY A 181 -19.22 2.69 31.06
CA GLY A 181 -18.19 1.92 31.77
C GLY A 181 -18.80 0.78 32.61
N SER A 182 -19.88 0.17 32.13
CA SER A 182 -20.59 -0.87 32.86
C SER A 182 -20.51 -2.20 32.11
N ALA A 183 -20.66 -3.31 32.82
CA ALA A 183 -20.68 -4.63 32.20
C ALA A 183 -21.69 -5.54 32.90
N GLU A 184 -22.22 -6.52 32.19
CA GLU A 184 -23.12 -7.52 32.76
C GLU A 184 -22.97 -8.88 32.10
N GLY A 185 -23.34 -9.91 32.83
CA GLY A 185 -23.37 -11.28 32.33
C GLY A 185 -24.50 -12.05 32.98
N HIS A 186 -25.16 -12.86 32.16
CA HIS A 186 -26.25 -13.75 32.58
C HIS A 186 -25.86 -15.23 32.56
N THR A 187 -24.57 -15.51 32.32
CA THR A 187 -23.98 -16.84 32.34
C THR A 187 -23.19 -17.06 33.63
N PRO A 188 -22.98 -18.33 34.04
CA PRO A 188 -22.23 -18.63 35.25
C PRO A 188 -20.86 -17.98 35.26
N VAL A 189 -20.55 -17.28 36.34
CA VAL A 189 -19.33 -16.52 36.52
C VAL A 189 -18.56 -17.04 37.72
N LYS A 190 -17.24 -17.15 37.57
CA LYS A 190 -16.30 -17.48 38.64
C LYS A 190 -15.36 -16.32 38.85
N GLY A 191 -15.33 -15.78 40.05
CA GLY A 191 -14.39 -14.75 40.47
C GLY A 191 -13.37 -15.29 41.47
N GLN A 192 -12.13 -14.82 41.37
CA GLN A 192 -11.07 -15.06 42.33
C GLN A 192 -10.43 -13.73 42.71
N GLY A 193 -10.05 -13.59 43.98
CA GLY A 193 -9.30 -12.45 44.47
C GLY A 193 -8.47 -12.79 45.70
N PRO A 194 -7.67 -11.86 46.22
CA PRO A 194 -6.81 -12.08 47.39
C PRO A 194 -7.55 -12.56 48.63
N PHE A 195 -8.83 -12.18 48.79
CA PHE A 195 -9.66 -12.52 49.93
C PHE A 195 -10.49 -13.80 49.76
N GLY A 196 -10.52 -14.43 48.58
CA GLY A 196 -11.39 -15.58 48.35
C GLY A 196 -11.75 -15.89 46.91
N ARG A 197 -12.80 -16.71 46.77
CA ARG A 197 -13.43 -17.06 45.49
C ARG A 197 -14.93 -16.85 45.58
N ILE A 198 -15.55 -16.58 44.44
CA ILE A 198 -17.00 -16.46 44.28
C ILE A 198 -17.44 -17.20 43.02
N GLU A 199 -18.57 -17.87 43.10
CA GLU A 199 -19.25 -18.48 41.96
C GLU A 199 -20.68 -17.97 41.96
N ALA A 200 -21.20 -17.53 40.81
CA ALA A 200 -22.55 -17.00 40.68
C ALA A 200 -23.17 -17.35 39.32
N GLU A 201 -24.48 -17.20 39.18
CA GLU A 201 -25.21 -17.42 37.91
C GLU A 201 -25.08 -16.23 36.94
N GLY A 202 -24.66 -15.06 37.43
CA GLY A 202 -24.41 -13.88 36.63
C GLY A 202 -23.72 -12.78 37.43
N PHE A 203 -23.46 -11.65 36.77
CA PHE A 203 -22.89 -10.47 37.39
C PHE A 203 -23.36 -9.17 36.74
N ARG A 204 -23.19 -8.07 37.46
CA ARG A 204 -23.30 -6.70 36.98
C ARG A 204 -22.16 -5.89 37.56
N LEU A 205 -21.54 -5.08 36.73
CA LEU A 205 -20.45 -4.19 37.04
C LEU A 205 -20.94 -2.79 36.78
N ILE A 206 -20.87 -1.95 37.81
CA ILE A 206 -21.35 -0.57 37.80
C ILE A 206 -20.24 0.35 38.31
N ASP A 207 -20.49 1.66 38.27
CA ASP A 207 -19.56 2.69 38.75
C ASP A 207 -18.18 2.58 38.09
N LYS A 208 -18.13 2.35 36.77
CA LYS A 208 -16.88 2.21 36.01
C LYS A 208 -15.96 1.10 36.51
N GLY A 209 -16.54 -0.01 36.98
CA GLY A 209 -15.76 -1.15 37.48
C GLY A 209 -15.50 -1.16 38.97
N LYS A 210 -15.89 -0.11 39.70
CA LYS A 210 -15.64 -0.01 41.15
C LYS A 210 -16.51 -0.97 41.97
N THR A 211 -17.70 -1.31 41.47
CA THR A 211 -18.63 -2.18 42.17
C THR A 211 -19.05 -3.35 41.28
N ILE A 212 -18.86 -4.57 41.78
CA ILE A 212 -19.33 -5.81 41.13
C ILE A 212 -20.42 -6.45 42.00
N ILE A 213 -21.58 -6.68 41.38
CA ILE A 213 -22.75 -7.31 41.98
C ILE A 213 -22.92 -8.68 41.32
N PHE A 214 -22.79 -9.74 42.10
CA PHE A 214 -23.08 -11.10 41.64
C PHE A 214 -24.57 -11.40 41.77
N THR A 215 -25.16 -11.98 40.73
CA THR A 215 -26.61 -12.17 40.61
C THR A 215 -26.98 -13.66 40.55
N GLY A 216 -28.24 -13.96 40.86
CA GLY A 216 -28.75 -15.33 40.94
C GLY A 216 -28.16 -16.12 42.11
N LYS A 217 -28.14 -17.45 42.00
CA LYS A 217 -27.52 -18.31 43.01
C LYS A 217 -26.04 -18.02 43.07
N SER A 218 -25.56 -17.64 44.25
CA SER A 218 -24.19 -17.22 44.47
C SER A 218 -23.60 -17.92 45.69
N GLN A 219 -22.34 -18.34 45.59
CA GLN A 219 -21.56 -18.93 46.67
C GLN A 219 -20.21 -18.22 46.78
N ALA A 220 -19.88 -17.73 47.97
CA ALA A 220 -18.58 -17.12 48.25
C ALA A 220 -17.80 -17.97 49.27
N LYS A 221 -16.51 -18.17 49.00
CA LYS A 221 -15.56 -18.80 49.92
C LYS A 221 -14.45 -17.81 50.24
N LEU A 222 -14.46 -17.30 51.47
CA LEU A 222 -13.49 -16.32 51.94
C LEU A 222 -12.34 -17.00 52.68
N TYR A 223 -11.12 -16.54 52.42
CA TYR A 223 -9.92 -16.97 53.12
C TYR A 223 -9.59 -15.95 54.21
N LEU A 224 -9.86 -16.29 55.47
CA LEU A 224 -9.44 -15.45 56.59
C LEU A 224 -7.92 -15.52 56.74
N ASN A 225 -7.23 -14.45 56.37
CA ASN A 225 -5.83 -14.30 56.74
C ASN A 225 -5.76 -13.83 58.20
N ARG A 226 -5.41 -14.73 59.12
CA ARG A 226 -5.25 -14.39 60.53
C ARG A 226 -3.97 -13.58 60.68
N ILE A 227 -4.08 -12.25 60.64
CA ILE A 227 -2.98 -11.36 60.99
C ILE A 227 -2.60 -11.68 62.45
N ARG A 228 -1.46 -12.36 62.65
CA ARG A 228 -0.84 -12.42 63.97
C ARG A 228 -0.40 -11.01 64.31
N GLN A 229 -1.14 -10.34 65.19
CA GLN A 229 -0.60 -9.20 65.91
C GLN A 229 0.50 -9.74 66.83
N ASN A 230 1.72 -9.25 66.61
CA ASN A 230 2.80 -9.28 67.60
C ASN A 230 2.66 -8.07 68.51
#